data_AF-A0A8S3VDL7-F1
#
_entry.id   AF-A0A8S3VDL7-F1
#
_cell.length_a   1.000
_cell.length_b   1.000
_cell.length_c   1.000
_cell.angle_alpha   90.00
_cell.angle_beta   90.00
_cell.angle_gamma   90.00
#
_symmetry.space_group_name_H-M   'P 1'
#
loop_
_entity.id
_entity.type
_entity.pdbx_description
1 polymer ?
#
loop_
_entity_poly.entity_id
_entity_poly.type
_entity_poly.pdbx_seq_one_letter_code
_entity_poly.pdbx_strand_id
1 'polypeptide(L)'
;MHMLHKYLPDDIIYNIKHVTENVDYFPLICKLSKDKTFEKVKKLFTAPLISIKNNINNIINENKEQFCALVLCIVFNDGFDTDWLKLGSVSERKNMKTDKLEYIVKEFDIDLSKQKHRNSLKAGFSTLNGTYLKLRGTEYRMIHDKIYKMAAVICGQHLTECFIKYAPSIFIRDNFIFESVTEVHENDDLIVLLKDEEEDYFERLLCDLTKHVILSTFNNYQLIYQTFRHKLISF
;
A
#
# COMPACT_ATOMS: atom_id res chain seq x y z
N MET A 1 10.73 -26.84 6.76
CA MET A 1 9.89 -27.91 6.17
C MET A 1 8.63 -28.23 6.98
N HIS A 2 8.65 -28.31 8.31
CA HIS A 2 7.46 -28.69 9.09
C HIS A 2 6.19 -27.83 8.86
N MET A 3 6.33 -26.54 8.54
CA MET A 3 5.16 -25.70 8.22
C MET A 3 4.50 -26.04 6.89
N LEU A 4 5.20 -26.62 5.91
CA LEU A 4 4.62 -26.95 4.60
C LEU A 4 3.53 -28.01 4.69
N HIS A 5 3.82 -29.09 5.41
CA HIS A 5 2.90 -30.21 5.62
C HIS A 5 1.59 -29.77 6.32
N LYS A 6 1.59 -28.60 6.98
CA LYS A 6 0.39 -28.03 7.59
C LYS A 6 -0.55 -27.36 6.58
N TYR A 7 -0.02 -26.88 5.46
CA TYR A 7 -0.77 -26.02 4.52
C TYR A 7 -0.85 -26.59 3.11
N LEU A 8 -0.03 -27.59 2.76
CA LEU A 8 0.05 -28.17 1.43
C LEU A 8 0.12 -29.70 1.50
N PRO A 9 -0.59 -30.42 0.60
CA PRO A 9 -0.42 -31.86 0.38
C PRO A 9 1.03 -32.30 0.09
N ASP A 10 1.38 -33.53 0.45
CA ASP A 10 2.77 -34.05 0.39
C ASP A 10 3.36 -34.11 -1.03
N ASP A 11 2.52 -34.37 -2.03
CA ASP A 11 2.84 -34.34 -3.46
C ASP A 11 3.21 -32.93 -3.95
N ILE A 12 2.62 -31.89 -3.35
CA ILE A 12 2.96 -30.49 -3.64
C ILE A 12 4.33 -30.15 -3.02
N ILE A 13 4.59 -30.60 -1.80
CA ILE A 13 5.83 -30.32 -1.07
C ILE A 13 7.04 -30.89 -1.79
N TYR A 14 6.89 -32.08 -2.37
CA TYR A 14 7.94 -32.72 -3.15
C TYR A 14 8.30 -31.92 -4.42
N ASN A 15 7.31 -31.29 -5.05
CA ASN A 15 7.49 -30.49 -6.27
C ASN A 15 7.98 -29.05 -6.02
N ILE A 16 7.69 -28.47 -4.84
CA ILE A 16 8.10 -27.09 -4.47
C ILE A 16 9.45 -27.10 -3.70
N LYS A 17 10.03 -28.27 -3.39
CA LYS A 17 11.33 -28.41 -2.72
C LYS A 17 12.49 -27.68 -3.42
N HIS A 18 12.39 -27.44 -4.72
CA HIS A 18 13.34 -26.66 -5.51
C HIS A 18 13.01 -25.15 -5.62
N VAL A 19 11.82 -24.73 -5.16
CA VAL A 19 11.30 -23.35 -5.28
C VAL A 19 11.46 -22.57 -3.97
N THR A 20 11.91 -23.22 -2.89
CA THR A 20 12.06 -22.65 -1.55
C THR A 20 13.22 -21.69 -1.36
N GLU A 21 13.96 -21.31 -2.40
CA GLU A 21 15.04 -20.29 -2.30
C GLU A 21 14.48 -18.90 -1.94
N ASN A 22 13.19 -18.63 -2.21
CA ASN A 22 12.49 -17.40 -1.80
C ASN A 22 11.79 -17.54 -0.43
N VAL A 23 12.54 -17.95 0.61
CA VAL A 23 12.08 -18.19 2.00
C VAL A 23 11.29 -16.99 2.57
N ASP A 24 11.65 -15.81 2.12
CA ASP A 24 11.21 -14.50 2.58
C ASP A 24 9.73 -14.16 2.31
N TYR A 25 9.09 -14.83 1.35
CA TYR A 25 7.66 -14.63 1.02
C TYR A 25 6.80 -15.82 1.43
N PHE A 26 7.41 -16.83 2.03
CA PHE A 26 6.82 -18.15 2.16
C PHE A 26 5.59 -18.23 3.08
N PRO A 27 5.58 -17.66 4.30
CA PRO A 27 4.39 -17.67 5.16
C PRO A 27 3.22 -16.92 4.52
N LEU A 28 3.54 -15.87 3.76
CA LEU A 28 2.58 -15.04 3.02
C LEU A 28 1.97 -15.80 1.84
N ILE A 29 2.80 -16.46 1.03
CA ILE A 29 2.34 -17.27 -0.11
C ILE A 29 1.43 -18.39 0.39
N CYS A 30 1.79 -19.08 1.47
CA CYS A 30 0.97 -20.13 2.09
C CYS A 30 -0.44 -19.63 2.47
N LYS A 31 -0.56 -18.36 2.86
CA LYS A 31 -1.84 -17.77 3.24
C LYS A 31 -2.65 -17.32 2.01
N LEU A 32 -1.97 -16.82 0.98
CA LEU A 32 -2.57 -16.47 -0.32
C LEU A 32 -2.94 -17.69 -1.18
N SER A 33 -2.37 -18.86 -0.91
CA SER A 33 -2.65 -20.13 -1.58
C SER A 33 -3.80 -20.91 -0.95
N LYS A 34 -4.28 -20.49 0.23
CA LYS A 34 -5.41 -21.15 0.90
C LYS A 34 -6.62 -21.13 -0.04
N ASP A 35 -7.19 -22.30 -0.28
CA ASP A 35 -8.38 -22.51 -1.13
C ASP A 35 -8.19 -22.23 -2.64
N LYS A 36 -6.94 -22.24 -3.15
CA LYS A 36 -6.63 -22.10 -4.59
C LYS A 36 -6.32 -23.44 -5.27
N THR A 37 -6.59 -23.51 -6.57
CA THR A 37 -6.23 -24.67 -7.41
C THR A 37 -4.71 -24.83 -7.51
N PHE A 38 -4.26 -26.07 -7.74
CA PHE A 38 -2.83 -26.41 -7.87
C PHE A 38 -2.06 -25.46 -8.79
N GLU A 39 -2.57 -25.17 -9.98
CA GLU A 39 -1.91 -24.27 -10.94
C GLU A 39 -1.76 -22.84 -10.42
N LYS A 40 -2.74 -22.32 -9.67
CA LYS A 40 -2.65 -20.99 -9.05
C LYS A 40 -1.64 -20.96 -7.91
N VAL A 41 -1.58 -22.04 -7.13
CA VAL A 41 -0.60 -22.20 -6.05
C VAL A 41 0.82 -22.27 -6.64
N LYS A 42 1.04 -23.11 -7.65
CA LYS A 42 2.32 -23.24 -8.35
C LYS A 42 2.83 -21.90 -8.85
N LYS A 43 2.00 -21.11 -9.55
CA LYS A 43 2.36 -19.76 -10.03
C LYS A 43 2.77 -18.80 -8.90
N LEU A 44 2.04 -18.82 -7.77
CA LEU A 44 2.35 -18.00 -6.61
C LEU A 44 3.69 -18.37 -5.98
N PHE A 45 4.06 -19.65 -5.96
CA PHE A 45 5.35 -20.08 -5.42
C PHE A 45 6.51 -19.84 -6.40
N THR A 46 6.31 -20.00 -7.71
CA THR A 46 7.37 -19.80 -8.71
C THR A 46 7.68 -18.34 -8.99
N ALA A 47 6.67 -17.46 -8.94
CA ALA A 47 6.82 -16.03 -9.21
C ALA A 47 5.92 -15.20 -8.28
N PRO A 48 6.23 -15.14 -6.98
CA PRO A 48 5.36 -14.52 -5.98
C PRO A 48 5.15 -13.03 -6.22
N LEU A 49 6.21 -12.30 -6.56
CA LEU A 49 6.13 -10.84 -6.78
C LEU A 49 5.21 -10.50 -7.94
N ILE A 50 5.42 -11.15 -9.10
CA ILE A 50 4.60 -10.98 -10.29
C ILE A 50 3.14 -11.35 -10.00
N SER A 51 2.92 -12.46 -9.30
CA SER A 51 1.57 -12.92 -8.97
C SER A 51 0.84 -11.95 -8.04
N ILE A 52 1.52 -11.41 -7.02
CA ILE A 52 0.95 -10.43 -6.09
C ILE A 52 0.67 -9.12 -6.82
N LYS A 53 1.62 -8.62 -7.62
CA LYS A 53 1.45 -7.41 -8.45
C LYS A 53 0.24 -7.51 -9.36
N ASN A 54 0.10 -8.62 -10.09
CA ASN A 54 -1.05 -8.84 -10.97
C ASN A 54 -2.38 -8.88 -10.21
N ASN A 55 -2.41 -9.52 -9.03
CA ASN A 55 -3.63 -9.54 -8.23
C ASN A 55 -4.01 -8.15 -7.71
N ILE A 56 -3.03 -7.32 -7.30
CA ILE A 56 -3.29 -5.95 -6.86
C ILE A 56 -3.78 -5.10 -8.05
N ASN A 57 -3.17 -5.23 -9.23
CA ASN A 57 -3.64 -4.56 -10.44
C ASN A 57 -5.08 -4.97 -10.80
N ASN A 58 -5.43 -6.25 -10.65
CA ASN A 58 -6.81 -6.69 -10.84
C ASN A 58 -7.76 -6.06 -9.82
N ILE A 59 -7.38 -5.97 -8.54
CA ILE A 59 -8.16 -5.27 -7.50
C ILE A 59 -8.40 -3.81 -7.91
N ILE A 60 -7.36 -3.13 -8.38
CA ILE A 60 -7.42 -1.73 -8.83
C ILE A 60 -8.43 -1.55 -9.96
N ASN A 61 -8.40 -2.45 -10.95
CA ASN A 61 -9.23 -2.34 -12.14
C ASN A 61 -10.68 -2.84 -11.94
N GLU A 62 -10.90 -3.81 -11.06
CA GLU A 62 -12.18 -4.53 -10.97
C GLU A 62 -12.98 -4.20 -9.70
N ASN A 63 -12.34 -3.72 -8.62
CA ASN A 63 -13.00 -3.55 -7.34
C ASN A 63 -12.53 -2.30 -6.58
N LYS A 64 -13.20 -1.19 -6.83
CA LYS A 64 -12.87 0.10 -6.20
C LYS A 64 -12.97 0.10 -4.68
N GLU A 65 -13.89 -0.66 -4.08
CA GLU A 65 -14.01 -0.74 -2.61
C GLU A 65 -12.82 -1.45 -1.97
N GLN A 66 -12.34 -2.54 -2.59
CA GLN A 66 -11.12 -3.22 -2.16
C GLN A 66 -9.89 -2.34 -2.38
N PHE A 67 -9.80 -1.66 -3.53
CA PHE A 67 -8.70 -0.74 -3.79
C PHE A 67 -8.68 0.40 -2.76
N CYS A 68 -9.83 1.04 -2.50
CA CYS A 68 -9.96 2.06 -1.47
C CYS A 68 -9.55 1.54 -0.08
N ALA A 69 -9.95 0.32 0.29
CA ALA A 69 -9.55 -0.29 1.56
C ALA A 69 -8.03 -0.48 1.68
N LEU A 70 -7.35 -0.91 0.62
CA LEU A 70 -5.88 -1.01 0.59
C LEU A 70 -5.24 0.38 0.79
N VAL A 71 -5.69 1.37 0.01
CA VAL A 71 -5.17 2.75 0.09
C VAL A 71 -5.33 3.29 1.51
N LEU A 72 -6.51 3.12 2.12
CA LEU A 72 -6.75 3.55 3.49
C LEU A 72 -5.78 2.89 4.47
N CYS A 73 -5.58 1.57 4.42
CA CYS A 73 -4.60 0.90 5.30
C CYS A 73 -3.17 1.44 5.08
N ILE A 74 -2.74 1.62 3.84
CA ILE A 74 -1.39 2.08 3.52
C ILE A 74 -1.16 3.50 4.04
N VAL A 75 -2.10 4.37 3.70
CA VAL A 75 -2.01 5.80 3.92
C VAL A 75 -2.19 6.11 5.41
N PHE A 76 -2.99 5.36 6.16
CA PHE A 76 -3.06 5.45 7.63
C PHE A 76 -1.96 4.66 8.38
N ASN A 77 -0.80 4.46 7.72
CA ASN A 77 0.40 3.86 8.32
C ASN A 77 0.21 2.42 8.80
N ASP A 78 -0.14 1.55 7.85
CA ASP A 78 -0.30 0.10 8.04
C ASP A 78 -1.55 -0.33 8.83
N GLY A 79 -2.50 0.57 9.04
CA GLY A 79 -3.70 0.27 9.80
C GLY A 79 -4.86 1.21 9.53
N PHE A 80 -6.08 0.68 9.50
CA PHE A 80 -7.31 1.47 9.41
C PHE A 80 -8.38 0.94 10.36
N ASP A 81 -8.88 1.81 11.24
CA ASP A 81 -9.97 1.49 12.16
C ASP A 81 -11.33 1.65 11.46
N THR A 82 -12.03 0.54 11.25
CA THR A 82 -13.33 0.55 10.56
C THR A 82 -14.46 1.16 11.38
N ASP A 83 -14.23 1.44 12.66
CA ASP A 83 -15.19 2.19 13.47
C ASP A 83 -15.31 3.64 13.03
N TRP A 84 -14.31 4.19 12.35
CA TRP A 84 -14.42 5.50 11.69
C TRP A 84 -15.49 5.51 10.59
N LEU A 85 -15.83 4.33 10.04
CA LEU A 85 -16.93 4.15 9.10
C LEU A 85 -18.29 3.94 9.79
N LYS A 86 -18.42 4.07 11.11
CA LYS A 86 -19.72 4.05 11.80
C LYS A 86 -20.30 5.46 11.97
N LEU A 87 -19.44 6.47 11.95
CA LEU A 87 -19.83 7.87 12.09
C LEU A 87 -20.57 8.29 10.81
N GLY A 88 -21.87 8.57 10.93
CA GLY A 88 -22.74 8.84 9.80
C GLY A 88 -22.56 10.23 9.22
N SER A 89 -22.29 11.21 10.09
CA SER A 89 -22.18 12.62 9.70
C SER A 89 -20.72 13.11 9.61
N VAL A 90 -20.49 14.10 8.73
CA VAL A 90 -19.21 14.82 8.61
C VAL A 90 -18.85 15.51 9.93
N SER A 91 -19.83 16.02 10.67
CA SER A 91 -19.65 16.67 11.97
C SER A 91 -19.12 15.73 13.05
N GLU A 92 -19.57 14.47 13.08
CA GLU A 92 -19.06 13.45 14.00
C GLU A 92 -17.62 13.04 13.64
N ARG A 93 -17.28 13.12 12.34
CA ARG A 93 -15.95 12.81 11.80
C ARG A 93 -14.92 13.92 12.00
N LYS A 94 -15.31 15.20 11.88
CA LYS A 94 -14.40 16.37 11.96
C LYS A 94 -13.48 16.42 13.19
N ASN A 95 -13.82 15.73 14.27
CA ASN A 95 -12.98 15.64 15.47
C ASN A 95 -11.82 14.62 15.37
N MET A 96 -11.68 13.87 14.26
CA MET A 96 -10.80 12.67 14.16
C MET A 96 -9.70 12.70 13.07
N LYS A 97 -9.17 13.85 12.63
CA LYS A 97 -8.19 13.91 11.50
C LYS A 97 -8.77 13.36 10.18
N THR A 98 -10.03 13.70 9.88
CA THR A 98 -10.85 13.05 8.85
C THR A 98 -10.74 13.61 7.45
N ASP A 99 -10.06 14.73 7.25
CA ASP A 99 -9.90 15.32 5.90
C ASP A 99 -9.21 14.35 4.93
N LYS A 100 -8.26 13.57 5.46
CA LYS A 100 -7.57 12.50 4.76
C LYS A 100 -8.51 11.36 4.34
N LEU A 101 -9.36 10.90 5.26
CA LEU A 101 -10.36 9.86 4.97
C LEU A 101 -11.35 10.37 3.92
N GLU A 102 -11.88 11.59 4.10
CA GLU A 102 -12.87 12.19 3.21
C GLU A 102 -12.31 12.44 1.81
N TYR A 103 -11.06 12.89 1.70
CA TYR A 103 -10.37 13.02 0.44
C TYR A 103 -10.26 11.66 -0.26
N ILE A 104 -9.69 10.65 0.41
CA ILE A 104 -9.47 9.34 -0.18
C ILE A 104 -10.79 8.73 -0.67
N VAL A 105 -11.82 8.66 0.17
CA VAL A 105 -13.09 8.04 -0.26
C VAL A 105 -13.78 8.80 -1.39
N LYS A 106 -13.55 10.12 -1.50
CA LYS A 106 -14.06 10.92 -2.61
C LYS A 106 -13.38 10.56 -3.94
N GLU A 107 -12.07 10.31 -3.95
CA GLU A 107 -11.34 9.82 -5.13
C GLU A 107 -11.91 8.49 -5.68
N PHE A 108 -12.62 7.73 -4.83
CA PHE A 108 -13.28 6.47 -5.20
C PHE A 108 -14.79 6.57 -5.43
N ASP A 109 -15.35 7.78 -5.44
CA ASP A 109 -16.80 8.04 -5.47
C ASP A 109 -17.58 7.34 -4.33
N ILE A 110 -16.97 7.24 -3.15
CA ILE A 110 -17.56 6.61 -1.96
C ILE A 110 -18.09 7.68 -1.01
N ASP A 111 -19.38 7.98 -1.15
CA ASP A 111 -20.13 8.83 -0.23
C ASP A 111 -20.41 8.15 1.13
N LEU A 112 -19.57 8.45 2.13
CA LEU A 112 -19.71 7.91 3.49
C LEU A 112 -20.95 8.39 4.24
N SER A 113 -21.74 9.35 3.75
CA SER A 113 -23.04 9.68 4.36
C SER A 113 -24.09 8.58 4.13
N LYS A 114 -23.89 7.75 3.08
CA LYS A 114 -24.79 6.66 2.71
C LYS A 114 -24.38 5.35 3.38
N GLN A 115 -25.31 4.73 4.12
CA GLN A 115 -25.07 3.42 4.76
C GLN A 115 -24.64 2.34 3.77
N LYS A 116 -25.22 2.32 2.55
CA LYS A 116 -24.85 1.38 1.50
C LYS A 116 -23.35 1.44 1.16
N HIS A 117 -22.81 2.64 1.02
CA HIS A 117 -21.40 2.84 0.68
C HIS A 117 -20.49 2.45 1.85
N ARG A 118 -20.86 2.81 3.08
CA ARG A 118 -20.13 2.37 4.29
C ARG A 118 -20.08 0.84 4.39
N ASN A 119 -21.20 0.16 4.13
CA ASN A 119 -21.27 -1.30 4.14
C ASN A 119 -20.43 -1.93 3.01
N SER A 120 -20.45 -1.33 1.82
CA SER A 120 -19.68 -1.82 0.67
C SER A 120 -18.17 -1.70 0.91
N LEU A 121 -17.72 -0.56 1.46
CA LEU A 121 -16.32 -0.39 1.86
C LEU A 121 -15.91 -1.38 2.96
N LYS A 122 -16.75 -1.59 3.99
CA LYS A 122 -16.51 -2.63 5.02
C LYS A 122 -16.43 -4.04 4.42
N ALA A 123 -17.23 -4.34 3.40
CA ALA A 123 -17.14 -5.60 2.67
C ALA A 123 -15.82 -5.71 1.88
N GLY A 124 -15.31 -4.60 1.33
CA GLY A 124 -13.97 -4.51 0.73
C GLY A 124 -12.87 -4.92 1.71
N PHE A 125 -12.84 -4.31 2.91
CA PHE A 125 -11.92 -4.70 3.99
C PHE A 125 -12.05 -6.18 4.37
N SER A 126 -13.29 -6.65 4.52
CA SER A 126 -13.56 -8.04 4.91
C SER A 126 -13.09 -9.05 3.86
N THR A 127 -13.20 -8.71 2.57
CA THR A 127 -12.76 -9.56 1.45
C THR A 127 -11.24 -9.67 1.38
N LEU A 128 -10.52 -8.60 1.73
CA LEU A 128 -9.06 -8.58 1.79
C LEU A 128 -8.50 -9.21 3.08
N ASN A 129 -9.37 -9.52 4.06
CA ASN A 129 -8.96 -10.14 5.30
C ASN A 129 -8.42 -11.55 5.05
N GLY A 130 -7.29 -11.85 5.68
CA GLY A 130 -6.61 -13.14 5.52
C GLY A 130 -5.76 -13.25 4.27
N THR A 131 -5.86 -12.33 3.30
CA THR A 131 -5.01 -12.29 2.10
C THR A 131 -4.01 -11.14 2.16
N TYR A 132 -4.49 -9.89 2.13
CA TYR A 132 -3.66 -8.68 2.20
C TYR A 132 -3.75 -8.00 3.57
N LEU A 133 -4.88 -8.16 4.24
CA LEU A 133 -5.16 -7.53 5.52
C LEU A 133 -5.31 -8.57 6.63
N LYS A 134 -5.17 -8.12 7.87
CA LYS A 134 -5.50 -8.88 9.09
C LYS A 134 -6.30 -7.99 10.03
N LEU A 135 -7.48 -8.45 10.41
CA LEU A 135 -8.30 -7.80 11.44
C LEU A 135 -7.70 -8.03 12.85
N ARG A 136 -7.58 -6.95 13.64
CA ARG A 136 -7.26 -6.95 15.07
C ARG A 136 -8.22 -6.01 15.80
N GLY A 137 -9.21 -6.56 16.51
CA GLY A 137 -10.29 -5.75 17.08
C GLY A 137 -11.14 -5.15 15.96
N THR A 138 -11.18 -3.83 15.86
CA THR A 138 -11.88 -3.06 14.80
C THR A 138 -10.94 -2.57 13.68
N GLU A 139 -9.64 -2.78 13.86
CA GLU A 139 -8.59 -2.28 12.98
C GLU A 139 -8.13 -3.34 11.98
N TYR A 140 -8.12 -2.99 10.70
CA TYR A 140 -7.48 -3.79 9.65
C TYR A 140 -6.06 -3.28 9.42
N ARG A 141 -5.09 -4.20 9.44
CA ARG A 141 -3.68 -3.91 9.15
C ARG A 141 -3.17 -4.69 7.97
N MET A 142 -2.09 -4.26 7.32
CA MET A 142 -1.49 -5.14 6.31
C MET A 142 -0.95 -6.39 6.99
N ILE A 143 -1.00 -7.48 6.23
CA ILE A 143 -0.69 -8.80 6.78
C ILE A 143 0.82 -9.00 6.97
N HIS A 144 1.64 -8.23 6.24
CA HIS A 144 3.09 -8.36 6.17
C HIS A 144 3.73 -7.11 5.55
N ASP A 145 4.89 -6.68 6.06
CA ASP A 145 5.60 -5.47 5.62
C ASP A 145 5.97 -5.50 4.12
N LYS A 146 6.35 -6.66 3.60
CA LYS A 146 6.63 -6.82 2.17
C LYS A 146 5.40 -6.65 1.28
N ILE A 147 4.22 -7.07 1.77
CA ILE A 147 2.95 -6.79 1.08
C ILE A 147 2.59 -5.32 1.20
N TYR A 148 2.79 -4.72 2.36
CA TYR A 148 2.64 -3.28 2.56
C TYR A 148 3.47 -2.53 1.52
N LYS A 149 4.80 -2.78 1.43
CA LYS A 149 5.68 -2.06 0.50
C LYS A 149 5.24 -2.21 -0.95
N MET A 150 4.94 -3.45 -1.37
CA MET A 150 4.50 -3.71 -2.75
C MET A 150 3.16 -3.05 -3.07
N ALA A 151 2.16 -3.20 -2.20
CA ALA A 151 0.86 -2.59 -2.41
C ALA A 151 0.95 -1.06 -2.37
N ALA A 152 1.75 -0.50 -1.47
CA ALA A 152 1.96 0.94 -1.35
C ALA A 152 2.57 1.54 -2.62
N VAL A 153 3.57 0.87 -3.21
CA VAL A 153 4.15 1.33 -4.48
C VAL A 153 3.14 1.24 -5.61
N ILE A 154 2.47 0.08 -5.78
CA ILE A 154 1.51 -0.11 -6.89
C ILE A 154 0.35 0.88 -6.74
N CYS A 155 -0.25 1.00 -5.55
CA CYS A 155 -1.31 1.98 -5.30
C CYS A 155 -0.81 3.42 -5.50
N GLY A 156 0.43 3.72 -5.10
CA GLY A 156 1.06 5.01 -5.29
C GLY A 156 1.23 5.40 -6.76
N GLN A 157 1.53 4.44 -7.65
CA GLN A 157 1.59 4.66 -9.10
C GLN A 157 0.21 5.01 -9.70
N HIS A 158 -0.87 4.54 -9.10
CA HIS A 158 -2.24 4.81 -9.56
C HIS A 158 -2.85 6.06 -8.92
N LEU A 159 -2.33 6.53 -7.79
CA LEU A 159 -2.87 7.64 -7.01
C LEU A 159 -1.73 8.53 -6.48
N THR A 160 -0.83 8.94 -7.37
CA THR A 160 0.41 9.65 -7.03
C THR A 160 0.16 10.88 -6.17
N GLU A 161 -0.72 11.79 -6.60
CA GLU A 161 -1.09 13.01 -5.87
C GLU A 161 -1.61 12.72 -4.46
N CYS A 162 -2.54 11.76 -4.34
CA CYS A 162 -3.10 11.36 -3.04
C CYS A 162 -2.00 10.83 -2.10
N PHE A 163 -1.07 10.04 -2.62
CA PHE A 163 0.02 9.48 -1.83
C PHE A 163 1.03 10.56 -1.44
N ILE A 164 1.45 11.43 -2.37
CA ILE A 164 2.30 12.59 -2.06
C ILE A 164 1.66 13.43 -0.96
N LYS A 165 0.35 13.64 -0.97
CA LYS A 165 -0.32 14.47 0.02
C LYS A 165 -0.45 13.81 1.40
N TYR A 166 -0.75 12.51 1.44
CA TYR A 166 -1.22 11.88 2.69
C TYR A 166 -0.43 10.66 3.18
N ALA A 167 0.38 10.01 2.34
CA ALA A 167 1.12 8.81 2.75
C ALA A 167 2.24 9.18 3.75
N PRO A 168 2.73 8.24 4.58
CA PRO A 168 3.81 8.51 5.53
C PRO A 168 5.06 9.09 4.85
N SER A 169 5.69 10.10 5.46
CA SER A 169 6.86 10.79 4.87
C SER A 169 8.02 9.84 4.60
N ILE A 170 8.23 8.85 5.48
CA ILE A 170 9.26 7.83 5.29
C ILE A 170 9.02 6.99 4.04
N PHE A 171 7.75 6.68 3.75
CA PHE A 171 7.38 5.92 2.56
C PHE A 171 7.61 6.74 1.28
N ILE A 172 7.20 8.01 1.27
CA ILE A 172 7.45 8.92 0.14
C ILE A 172 8.95 9.07 -0.11
N ARG A 173 9.74 9.33 0.93
CA ARG A 173 11.20 9.43 0.84
C ARG A 173 11.85 8.20 0.21
N ASP A 174 11.41 7.01 0.62
CA ASP A 174 12.06 5.75 0.26
C ASP A 174 11.58 5.16 -1.08
N ASN A 175 10.45 5.63 -1.63
CA ASN A 175 9.81 4.97 -2.77
C ASN A 175 9.36 5.93 -3.88
N PHE A 176 9.40 7.25 -3.72
CA PHE A 176 8.97 8.22 -4.74
C PHE A 176 10.19 8.95 -5.29
N ILE A 177 10.43 8.82 -6.59
CA ILE A 177 11.69 9.20 -7.25
C ILE A 177 11.38 10.00 -8.52
N PHE A 178 12.02 11.16 -8.73
CA PHE A 178 11.93 11.88 -10.01
C PHE A 178 12.56 11.08 -11.15
N GLU A 179 11.91 11.06 -12.32
CA GLU A 179 12.39 10.36 -13.51
C GLU A 179 13.81 10.80 -13.90
N SER A 180 14.15 12.07 -13.66
CA SER A 180 15.47 12.66 -13.89
C SER A 180 16.59 12.14 -12.96
N VAL A 181 16.25 11.38 -11.92
CA VAL A 181 17.17 10.84 -10.91
C VAL A 181 17.38 9.32 -11.04
N THR A 182 16.76 8.69 -12.05
CA THR A 182 16.68 7.23 -12.18
C THR A 182 18.01 6.51 -12.42
N GLU A 183 19.09 7.22 -12.75
CA GLU A 183 20.45 6.65 -12.90
C GLU A 183 20.98 5.92 -11.65
N VAL A 184 20.39 6.15 -10.46
CA VAL A 184 20.86 5.60 -9.18
C VAL A 184 20.14 4.30 -8.78
N HIS A 185 19.03 3.94 -9.43
CA HIS A 185 18.12 2.86 -8.98
C HIS A 185 17.83 1.81 -10.07
N GLU A 186 18.86 1.27 -10.71
CA GLU A 186 18.73 0.27 -11.79
C GLU A 186 18.03 -1.06 -11.38
N ASN A 187 17.66 -1.27 -10.11
CA ASN A 187 17.17 -2.56 -9.62
C ASN A 187 15.96 -2.54 -8.65
N ASP A 188 15.23 -1.45 -8.49
CA ASP A 188 14.07 -1.45 -7.59
C ASP A 188 12.74 -1.48 -8.37
N ASP A 189 12.16 -2.68 -8.53
CA ASP A 189 10.77 -2.93 -8.96
C ASP A 189 9.69 -2.29 -8.05
N LEU A 190 10.11 -1.55 -7.01
CA LEU A 190 9.32 -1.02 -5.92
C LEU A 190 9.51 0.50 -5.76
N ILE A 191 9.50 1.24 -6.87
CA ILE A 191 9.51 2.70 -6.89
C ILE A 191 8.31 3.28 -7.65
N VAL A 192 7.94 4.50 -7.29
CA VAL A 192 6.98 5.37 -7.97
C VAL A 192 7.79 6.47 -8.65
N LEU A 193 7.73 6.52 -9.98
CA LEU A 193 8.40 7.54 -10.77
C LEU A 193 7.53 8.80 -10.84
N LEU A 194 8.12 9.94 -10.52
CA LEU A 194 7.52 11.27 -10.62
C LEU A 194 7.98 11.92 -11.91
N LYS A 195 7.03 12.39 -12.71
CA LYS A 195 7.26 13.06 -13.99
C LYS A 195 6.96 14.54 -13.90
N ASP A 196 5.77 14.87 -13.39
CA ASP A 196 5.21 16.23 -13.39
C ASP A 196 4.68 16.64 -12.00
N GLU A 197 5.01 15.89 -10.94
CA GLU A 197 4.53 16.07 -9.56
C GLU A 197 5.56 16.79 -8.67
N GLU A 198 6.47 17.56 -9.27
CA GLU A 198 7.58 18.19 -8.56
C GLU A 198 7.11 19.24 -7.54
N GLU A 199 6.14 20.07 -7.92
CA GLU A 199 5.55 21.08 -7.05
C GLU A 199 4.87 20.44 -5.83
N ASP A 200 3.94 19.49 -6.05
CA ASP A 200 3.26 18.77 -4.98
C ASP A 200 4.24 18.08 -4.02
N TYR A 201 5.32 17.51 -4.57
CA TYR A 201 6.35 16.85 -3.77
C TYR A 201 7.10 17.83 -2.86
N PHE A 202 7.51 18.98 -3.38
CA PHE A 202 8.21 19.99 -2.57
C PHE A 202 7.29 20.68 -1.57
N GLU A 203 6.05 21.00 -1.95
CA GLU A 203 5.03 21.47 -1.00
C GLU A 203 4.84 20.48 0.14
N ARG A 204 4.80 19.18 -0.17
CA ARG A 204 4.75 18.12 0.83
C ARG A 204 5.97 18.14 1.75
N LEU A 205 7.19 18.25 1.21
CA LEU A 205 8.40 18.31 2.04
C LEU A 205 8.41 19.52 2.99
N LEU A 206 7.93 20.68 2.54
CA LEU A 206 7.76 21.87 3.38
C LEU A 206 6.71 21.66 4.46
N CYS A 207 5.59 21.01 4.11
CA CYS A 207 4.57 20.61 5.07
C CYS A 207 5.15 19.66 6.14
N ASP A 208 6.05 18.74 5.76
CA ASP A 208 6.71 17.84 6.70
C ASP A 208 7.70 18.58 7.61
N LEU A 209 8.44 19.57 7.10
CA LEU A 209 9.34 20.42 7.90
C LEU A 209 8.56 21.24 8.93
N THR A 210 7.45 21.86 8.53
CA THR A 210 6.59 22.64 9.44
C THR A 210 5.94 21.78 10.52
N LYS A 211 5.73 20.48 10.25
CA LYS A 211 5.26 19.47 11.21
C LYS A 211 6.37 18.80 12.02
N HIS A 212 7.62 19.29 11.91
CA HIS A 212 8.80 18.75 12.59
C HIS A 212 9.15 17.29 12.23
N VAL A 213 8.79 16.82 11.03
CA VAL A 213 9.19 15.51 10.49
C VAL A 213 10.60 15.58 9.85
N ILE A 214 11.55 16.12 10.60
CA ILE A 214 12.87 16.58 10.12
C ILE A 214 13.68 15.42 9.50
N LEU A 215 13.73 14.26 10.16
CA LEU A 215 14.55 13.14 9.71
C LEU A 215 14.09 12.58 8.35
N SER A 216 12.79 12.53 8.09
CA SER A 216 12.28 12.04 6.81
C SER A 216 12.56 13.03 5.67
N THR A 217 12.54 14.33 5.96
CA THR A 217 12.84 15.35 4.95
C THR A 217 14.33 15.43 4.63
N PHE A 218 15.21 15.53 5.65
CA PHE A 218 16.65 15.73 5.40
C PHE A 218 17.39 14.47 4.95
N ASN A 219 16.89 13.27 5.28
CA ASN A 219 17.44 12.02 4.75
C ASN A 219 16.91 11.69 3.35
N ASN A 220 16.16 12.60 2.73
CA ASN A 220 15.69 12.43 1.36
C ASN A 220 16.88 12.52 0.41
N TYR A 221 17.23 11.39 -0.18
CA TYR A 221 18.39 11.28 -1.07
C TYR A 221 18.24 12.18 -2.30
N GLN A 222 17.03 12.55 -2.71
CA GLN A 222 16.83 13.49 -3.82
C GLN A 222 17.39 14.89 -3.46
N LEU A 223 17.45 15.26 -2.17
CA LEU A 223 18.05 16.53 -1.75
C LEU A 223 19.59 16.54 -1.83
N ILE A 224 20.26 15.46 -2.25
CA ILE A 224 21.69 15.53 -2.58
C ILE A 224 21.91 16.43 -3.81
N TYR A 225 20.96 16.44 -4.75
CA TYR A 225 21.04 17.24 -5.97
C TYR A 225 20.85 18.73 -5.66
N GLN A 226 21.79 19.55 -6.11
CA GLN A 226 21.78 20.99 -5.85
C GLN A 226 20.53 21.68 -6.41
N THR A 227 20.07 21.23 -7.58
CA THR A 227 18.85 21.71 -8.23
C THR A 227 17.62 21.59 -7.32
N PHE A 228 17.43 20.44 -6.68
CA PHE A 228 16.31 20.19 -5.77
C PHE A 228 16.43 20.94 -4.44
N ARG A 229 17.65 21.13 -3.92
CA ARG A 229 17.86 22.01 -2.75
C ARG A 229 17.51 23.46 -3.04
N HIS A 230 17.92 23.99 -4.19
CA HIS A 230 17.58 25.35 -4.57
C HIS A 230 16.05 25.51 -4.72
N LYS A 231 15.38 24.54 -5.34
CA LYS A 231 13.92 24.55 -5.46
C LYS A 231 13.23 24.55 -4.09
N LEU A 232 13.63 23.68 -3.18
CA LEU A 232 13.07 23.63 -1.82
C LEU A 232 13.25 24.95 -1.05
N ILE A 233 14.35 25.68 -1.26
CA ILE A 233 14.60 26.99 -0.63
C ILE A 233 13.80 28.12 -1.30
N SER A 234 13.43 27.95 -2.58
CA SER A 234 12.72 28.97 -3.36
C SER A 234 11.20 28.98 -3.18
N PHE A 235 10.64 27.93 -2.58
CA PHE A 235 9.25 27.89 -2.12
C PHE A 235 9.13 28.51 -0.72
#